data_AF-A0AAN0K2J2-F1
#
_entry.id   AF-A0AAN0K2J2-F1
#
_cell.length_a   1.000
_cell.length_b   1.000
_cell.length_c   1.000
_cell.angle_alpha   90.00
_cell.angle_beta   90.00
_cell.angle_gamma   90.00
#
_symmetry.space_group_name_H-M   'P 1'
#
loop_
_entity.id
_entity.type
_entity.pdbx_description
1 polymer ?
#
loop_
_entity_poly.entity_id
_entity_poly.type
_entity_poly.pdbx_seq_one_letter_code
_entity_poly.pdbx_strand_id
1 'polypeptide(L)'
;MDLPPDFYNSTESTEDLILKLIQSSNNYLSGSNISNTSFFYIEILNAETILQNTSHMPDKLPIVVTLVTERGQGDNTLLTGVKNQLDSLNQQLSVKISIIQLNRFDGCPSNSTIIPSQSGDTSLDISVHWPETNIGVEAIVDCPCGDNDTSSSGSELKAFRYCGGDFTNGALWTTIDVSQCNFSDLARKICNLRNLPVDEKVQQLEELTSNTQELKSTEVTASVSILVTATEDVSGNITLTSTFLEVVDNILV
;
A
#
# COMPACT_ATOMS: atom_id res chain seq x y z
N MET A 1 34.55 -13.52 15.54
CA MET A 1 34.83 -12.73 16.76
C MET A 1 34.55 -13.68 17.89
N ASP A 2 35.60 -14.15 18.57
CA ASP A 2 35.44 -15.14 19.64
C ASP A 2 34.94 -14.46 20.91
N LEU A 3 33.92 -15.05 21.53
CA LEU A 3 33.39 -14.59 22.81
C LEU A 3 34.34 -15.00 23.95
N PRO A 4 34.44 -14.20 25.02
CA PRO A 4 35.33 -14.49 26.14
C PRO A 4 35.00 -15.85 26.81
N PRO A 5 36.01 -16.55 27.38
CA PRO A 5 35.84 -17.90 27.95
C PRO A 5 34.84 -17.98 29.10
N ASP A 6 34.48 -16.85 29.70
CA ASP A 6 33.65 -16.76 30.89
C ASP A 6 32.15 -16.63 30.57
N PHE A 7 31.77 -16.56 29.29
CA PHE A 7 30.36 -16.42 28.88
C PHE A 7 29.51 -17.65 29.24
N TYR A 8 30.12 -18.84 29.33
CA TYR A 8 29.43 -20.09 29.66
C TYR A 8 29.38 -20.42 31.17
N ASN A 9 29.89 -19.53 32.03
CA ASN A 9 30.03 -19.80 33.47
C ASN A 9 29.20 -18.87 34.37
N SER A 10 28.15 -18.24 33.83
CA SER A 10 27.37 -17.29 34.62
C SER A 10 26.26 -17.95 35.42
N THR A 11 26.43 -18.03 36.74
CA THR A 11 25.35 -18.04 37.76
C THR A 11 24.65 -16.67 37.79
N GLU A 12 24.32 -16.13 36.63
CA GLU A 12 23.75 -14.79 36.51
C GLU A 12 22.27 -14.82 36.79
N SER A 13 21.83 -13.85 37.57
CA SER A 13 20.41 -13.65 37.81
C SER A 13 19.73 -13.32 36.49
N THR A 14 18.45 -13.67 36.33
CA THR A 14 17.66 -13.28 35.15
C THR A 14 17.69 -11.75 34.93
N GLU A 15 17.95 -10.97 35.98
CA GLU A 15 18.16 -9.52 35.95
C GLU A 15 19.43 -9.12 35.20
N ASP A 16 20.54 -9.83 35.43
CA ASP A 16 21.79 -9.62 34.69
C ASP A 16 21.63 -9.98 33.20
N LEU A 17 20.85 -11.02 32.88
CA LEU A 17 20.55 -11.42 31.50
C LEU A 17 19.69 -10.38 30.78
N ILE A 18 18.70 -9.78 31.45
CA ILE A 18 17.86 -8.70 30.88
C ILE A 18 18.68 -7.42 30.73
N LEU A 19 19.51 -7.06 31.71
CA LEU A 19 20.42 -5.91 31.61
C LEU A 19 21.43 -6.11 30.47
N LYS A 20 21.97 -7.32 30.30
CA LYS A 20 22.83 -7.66 29.17
C LYS A 20 22.08 -7.64 27.85
N LEU A 21 20.83 -8.11 27.79
CA LEU A 21 19.98 -8.00 26.60
C LEU A 21 19.73 -6.53 26.26
N ILE A 22 19.44 -5.68 27.24
CA ILE A 22 19.21 -4.25 27.04
C ILE A 22 20.49 -3.56 26.58
N GLN A 23 21.60 -3.76 27.29
CA GLN A 23 22.89 -3.17 26.94
C GLN A 23 23.40 -3.68 25.60
N SER A 24 23.26 -4.98 25.31
CA SER A 24 23.66 -5.53 24.02
C SER A 24 22.75 -5.04 22.89
N SER A 25 21.44 -4.97 23.09
CA SER A 25 20.53 -4.41 22.08
C SER A 25 20.82 -2.93 21.83
N ASN A 26 21.00 -2.14 22.89
CA ASN A 26 21.31 -0.72 22.77
C ASN A 26 22.74 -0.45 22.26
N ASN A 27 23.71 -1.36 22.44
CA ASN A 27 25.07 -1.16 21.94
C ASN A 27 25.29 -1.73 20.53
N TYR A 28 24.65 -2.85 20.20
CA TYR A 28 24.82 -3.52 18.90
C TYR A 28 23.78 -3.09 17.88
N LEU A 29 22.56 -2.72 18.31
CA LEU A 29 21.46 -2.49 17.38
C LEU A 29 21.07 -1.01 17.29
N SER A 30 21.39 -0.21 18.30
CA SER A 30 21.38 1.27 18.16
C SER A 30 22.47 1.71 17.19
N GLY A 31 22.09 2.08 15.97
CA GLY A 31 23.00 2.63 14.97
C GLY A 31 23.69 1.59 14.08
N SER A 32 23.25 0.34 14.10
CA SER A 32 23.75 -0.67 13.15
C SER A 32 23.13 -0.47 11.76
N ASN A 33 23.99 -0.46 10.73
CA ASN A 33 23.58 -0.39 9.34
C ASN A 33 22.96 -1.73 8.91
N ILE A 34 21.67 -1.72 8.58
CA ILE A 34 21.01 -2.85 7.91
C ILE A 34 21.35 -2.85 6.42
N SER A 35 21.59 -1.65 5.89
CA SER A 35 22.05 -1.40 4.53
C SER A 35 22.92 -0.13 4.51
N ASN A 36 23.48 0.25 3.35
CA ASN A 36 24.20 1.53 3.20
C ASN A 36 23.33 2.76 3.54
N THR A 37 22.01 2.59 3.64
CA THR A 37 21.04 3.69 3.71
C THR A 37 19.92 3.46 4.74
N SER A 38 20.07 2.45 5.61
CA SER A 38 19.06 2.09 6.62
C SER A 38 19.72 1.85 7.97
N PHE A 39 19.27 2.59 8.99
CA PHE A 39 19.70 2.49 10.37
C PHE A 39 18.70 1.71 11.20
N PHE A 40 19.21 0.78 11.99
CA PHE A 40 18.44 0.10 13.01
C PHE A 40 18.56 0.86 14.34
N TYR A 41 17.48 0.93 15.10
CA TYR A 41 17.50 1.38 16.47
C TYR A 41 16.56 0.50 17.30
N ILE A 42 17.03 0.01 18.43
CA ILE A 42 16.20 -0.68 19.40
C ILE A 42 16.15 0.16 20.66
N GLU A 43 14.94 0.42 21.15
CA GLU A 43 14.72 1.02 22.45
C GLU A 43 13.80 0.13 23.28
N ILE A 44 14.30 -0.29 24.42
CA ILE A 44 13.52 -1.07 25.38
C ILE A 44 12.81 -0.07 26.29
N LEU A 45 11.52 0.14 26.01
CA LEU A 45 10.66 1.01 26.80
C LEU A 45 10.55 0.49 28.24
N ASN A 46 10.52 1.41 29.21
CA ASN A 46 10.33 1.11 30.64
C ASN A 46 11.38 0.18 31.29
N ALA A 47 12.61 0.16 30.75
CA ALA A 47 13.72 -0.62 31.33
C ALA A 47 13.89 -0.37 32.84
N GLU A 48 13.82 0.89 33.28
CA GLU A 48 13.97 1.26 34.69
C GLU A 48 12.84 0.69 35.58
N THR A 49 11.59 0.73 35.12
CA THR A 49 10.43 0.22 35.87
C THR A 49 10.44 -1.30 35.98
N ILE A 50 10.92 -1.99 34.95
CA ILE A 50 11.08 -3.45 34.93
C ILE A 50 12.18 -3.89 35.91
N LEU A 51 13.29 -3.15 35.96
CA LEU A 51 14.40 -3.41 36.88
C LEU A 51 14.06 -3.13 38.35
N GLN A 52 13.16 -2.18 38.61
CA GLN A 52 12.75 -1.84 39.98
C GLN A 52 11.76 -2.84 40.62
N ASN A 53 11.12 -3.71 39.82
CA ASN A 53 10.07 -4.62 40.30
C ASN A 53 10.53 -6.09 40.26
N THR A 54 11.58 -6.39 41.01
CA THR A 54 12.29 -7.68 41.04
C THR A 54 11.50 -8.87 41.62
N SER A 55 10.35 -8.63 42.23
CA SER A 55 9.54 -9.66 42.90
C SER A 55 8.91 -10.67 41.94
N HIS A 56 8.54 -10.24 40.73
CA HIS A 56 7.94 -11.07 39.69
C HIS A 56 8.39 -10.58 38.32
N MET A 57 9.41 -11.23 37.77
CA MET A 57 9.82 -10.95 36.40
C MET A 57 8.70 -11.30 35.42
N PRO A 58 8.42 -10.44 34.44
CA PRO A 58 7.45 -10.78 33.41
C PRO A 58 8.04 -11.85 32.47
N ASP A 59 7.24 -12.87 32.14
CA ASP A 59 7.61 -13.92 31.17
C ASP A 59 7.87 -13.38 29.76
N LYS A 60 7.49 -12.11 29.50
CA LYS A 60 7.62 -11.42 28.22
C LYS A 60 8.01 -9.96 28.45
N LEU A 61 9.01 -9.49 27.70
CA LEU A 61 9.46 -8.10 27.68
C LEU A 61 8.96 -7.43 26.39
N PRO A 62 8.13 -6.38 26.45
CA PRO A 62 7.82 -5.59 25.26
C PRO A 62 9.03 -4.75 24.88
N ILE A 63 9.47 -4.85 23.62
CA ILE A 63 10.57 -4.06 23.06
C ILE A 63 10.04 -3.29 21.86
N VAL A 64 10.37 -1.99 21.78
CA VAL A 64 10.07 -1.19 20.59
C VAL A 64 11.32 -1.08 19.74
N VAL A 65 11.17 -1.36 18.46
CA VAL A 65 12.25 -1.32 17.49
C VAL A 65 11.88 -0.26 16.46
N THR A 66 12.69 0.78 16.35
CA THR A 66 12.52 1.84 15.36
C THR A 66 13.53 1.63 14.24
N LEU A 67 13.01 1.51 13.03
CA LEU A 67 13.83 1.38 11.83
C LEU A 67 13.77 2.69 11.05
N VAL A 68 14.94 3.30 10.82
CA VAL A 68 15.04 4.46 9.94
C VAL A 68 15.60 3.97 8.62
N THR A 69 14.85 4.15 7.55
CA THR A 69 15.21 3.63 6.22
C THR A 69 15.10 4.75 5.21
N GLU A 70 15.89 4.70 4.13
CA GLU A 70 15.70 5.62 3.02
C GLU A 70 14.32 5.43 2.37
N ARG A 71 13.75 6.55 1.91
CA ARG A 71 12.44 6.63 1.29
C ARG A 71 12.35 5.64 0.11
N GLY A 72 11.32 4.79 0.09
CA GLY A 72 11.03 3.90 -1.03
C GLY A 72 11.58 2.48 -0.92
N GLN A 73 12.19 2.09 0.20
CA GLN A 73 12.43 0.67 0.48
C GLN A 73 11.11 0.02 0.89
N GLY A 74 10.43 -0.68 -0.04
CA GLY A 74 9.12 -1.28 0.22
C GLY A 74 9.12 -2.25 1.41
N ASP A 75 7.95 -2.35 2.06
CA ASP A 75 7.72 -3.06 3.33
C ASP A 75 8.35 -4.46 3.43
N ASN A 76 8.30 -5.26 2.35
CA ASN A 76 8.84 -6.62 2.35
C ASN A 76 10.37 -6.69 2.48
N THR A 77 11.08 -5.73 1.88
CA THR A 77 12.55 -5.66 1.94
C THR A 77 12.99 -5.28 3.34
N LEU A 78 12.30 -4.30 3.94
CA LEU A 78 12.52 -3.89 5.32
C LEU A 78 12.22 -5.01 6.30
N LEU A 79 11.07 -5.68 6.16
CA LEU A 79 10.69 -6.82 6.99
C LEU A 79 11.74 -7.94 6.96
N THR A 80 12.30 -8.23 5.79
CA THR A 80 13.33 -9.25 5.64
C THR A 80 14.62 -8.84 6.34
N GLY A 81 15.05 -7.58 6.19
CA GLY A 81 16.22 -7.03 6.89
C GLY A 81 16.07 -7.08 8.42
N VAL A 82 14.90 -6.70 8.93
CA VAL A 82 14.58 -6.75 10.36
C VAL A 82 14.63 -8.17 10.90
N LYS A 83 14.00 -9.12 10.20
CA LYS A 83 14.00 -10.54 10.59
C LYS A 83 15.42 -11.08 10.69
N ASN A 84 16.26 -10.82 9.69
CA ASN A 84 17.65 -11.28 9.69
C ASN A 84 18.46 -10.75 10.89
N GLN A 85 18.26 -9.48 11.27
CA GLN A 85 18.93 -8.89 12.44
C GLN A 85 18.43 -9.51 13.75
N LEU A 86 17.11 -9.67 13.89
CA LEU A 86 16.53 -10.30 15.09
C LEU A 86 16.89 -11.78 15.21
N ASP A 87 17.01 -12.52 14.10
CA ASP A 87 17.45 -13.91 14.08
C ASP A 87 18.93 -14.03 14.48
N SER A 88 19.78 -13.09 14.06
CA SER A 88 21.18 -13.03 14.52
C SER A 88 21.25 -12.81 16.03
N LEU A 89 20.40 -11.94 16.58
CA LEU A 89 20.33 -11.69 18.01
C LEU A 89 19.83 -12.92 18.79
N ASN A 90 18.81 -13.60 18.27
CA ASN A 90 18.27 -14.85 18.84
C ASN A 90 19.37 -15.91 18.98
N GLN A 91 20.23 -16.06 17.95
CA GLN A 91 21.36 -16.98 17.99
C GLN A 91 22.43 -16.57 19.01
N GLN A 92 22.72 -15.27 19.15
CA GLN A 92 23.78 -14.79 20.05
C GLN A 92 23.36 -14.83 21.53
N LEU A 93 22.11 -14.50 21.84
CA LEU A 93 21.63 -14.37 23.20
C LEU A 93 20.89 -15.62 23.71
N SER A 94 20.67 -16.62 22.84
CA SER A 94 19.93 -17.84 23.18
C SER A 94 18.52 -17.57 23.74
N VAL A 95 17.90 -16.45 23.34
CA VAL A 95 16.52 -16.06 23.73
C VAL A 95 15.62 -16.07 22.51
N LYS A 96 14.47 -16.75 22.63
CA LYS A 96 13.46 -16.80 21.57
C LYS A 96 12.76 -15.45 21.43
N ILE A 97 13.14 -14.69 20.41
CA ILE A 97 12.46 -13.46 20.01
C ILE A 97 11.30 -13.82 19.08
N SER A 98 10.11 -13.29 19.32
CA SER A 98 8.95 -13.47 18.45
C SER A 98 8.42 -12.10 18.03
N ILE A 99 8.40 -11.83 16.72
CA ILE A 99 7.82 -10.61 16.16
C ILE A 99 6.31 -10.75 16.19
N ILE A 100 5.64 -9.95 17.02
CA ILE A 100 4.18 -9.99 17.15
C ILE A 100 3.53 -9.15 16.05
N GLN A 101 4.11 -8.00 15.73
CA GLN A 101 3.59 -7.07 14.74
C GLN A 101 4.73 -6.21 14.19
N LEU A 102 4.67 -5.90 12.90
CA LEU A 102 5.55 -4.93 12.25
C LEU A 102 4.68 -3.98 11.43
N ASN A 103 4.64 -2.72 11.84
CA ASN A 103 3.92 -1.68 11.14
C ASN A 103 4.89 -0.55 10.84
N ARG A 104 4.70 0.11 9.69
CA ARG A 104 5.27 1.42 9.47
C ARG A 104 4.64 2.40 10.47
N PHE A 105 5.48 3.14 11.19
CA PHE A 105 5.01 4.07 12.22
C PHE A 105 4.82 5.49 11.69
N ASP A 106 5.65 5.90 10.73
CA ASP A 106 5.75 7.25 10.16
C ASP A 106 4.91 7.44 8.87
N GLY A 107 4.12 6.46 8.49
CA GLY A 107 3.29 6.51 7.29
C GLY A 107 2.22 5.44 7.26
N CYS A 108 1.15 5.74 6.53
CA CYS A 108 0.04 4.85 6.32
C CYS A 108 0.41 3.80 5.24
N PRO A 109 0.14 2.51 5.49
CA PRO A 109 0.44 1.46 4.53
C PRO A 109 -0.45 1.57 3.30
N SER A 110 -0.01 0.95 2.19
CA SER A 110 -0.86 0.80 1.00
C SER A 110 -2.19 0.15 1.35
N ASN A 111 -3.27 0.66 0.78
CA ASN A 111 -4.64 0.21 1.08
C ASN A 111 -5.52 0.40 -0.16
N SER A 112 -6.69 -0.23 -0.19
CA SER A 112 -7.68 -0.02 -1.25
C SER A 112 -9.02 0.40 -0.67
N THR A 113 -9.80 1.16 -1.44
CA THR A 113 -11.18 1.46 -1.11
C THR A 113 -12.08 1.06 -2.26
N ILE A 114 -13.15 0.33 -1.93
CA ILE A 114 -14.14 -0.13 -2.89
C ILE A 114 -15.30 0.88 -2.91
N ILE A 115 -15.61 1.40 -4.10
CA ILE A 115 -16.77 2.24 -4.36
C ILE A 115 -17.84 1.35 -5.03
N PRO A 116 -18.94 1.05 -4.34
CA PRO A 116 -19.96 0.18 -4.90
C PRO A 116 -20.63 0.79 -6.12
N SER A 117 -21.12 -0.04 -7.05
CA SER A 117 -21.95 0.40 -8.16
C SER A 117 -23.31 0.92 -7.71
N GLN A 118 -23.97 1.72 -8.56
CA GLN A 118 -25.26 2.34 -8.22
C GLN A 118 -26.40 1.32 -8.26
N SER A 119 -26.32 0.32 -9.14
CA SER A 119 -27.24 -0.81 -9.20
C SER A 119 -26.98 -1.90 -8.17
N GLY A 120 -25.79 -1.93 -7.55
CA GLY A 120 -25.35 -3.00 -6.66
C GLY A 120 -24.78 -4.23 -7.38
N ASP A 121 -24.55 -4.14 -8.70
CA ASP A 121 -23.73 -5.11 -9.43
C ASP A 121 -22.26 -5.00 -9.03
N THR A 122 -21.74 -6.02 -8.35
CA THR A 122 -20.36 -6.05 -7.84
C THR A 122 -19.31 -6.15 -8.95
N SER A 123 -19.69 -6.53 -10.18
CA SER A 123 -18.76 -6.54 -11.33
C SER A 123 -18.42 -5.14 -11.82
N LEU A 124 -19.16 -4.13 -11.35
CA LEU A 124 -18.96 -2.72 -11.66
C LEU A 124 -18.40 -1.95 -10.44
N ASP A 125 -17.93 -2.63 -9.41
CA ASP A 125 -17.30 -1.96 -8.27
C ASP A 125 -15.95 -1.36 -8.69
N ILE A 126 -15.66 -0.15 -8.20
CA ILE A 126 -14.39 0.53 -8.49
C ILE A 126 -13.47 0.37 -7.29
N SER A 127 -12.26 -0.15 -7.51
CA SER A 127 -11.22 -0.23 -6.49
C SER A 127 -10.22 0.91 -6.65
N VAL A 128 -10.20 1.83 -5.69
CA VAL A 128 -9.20 2.90 -5.62
C VAL A 128 -8.01 2.42 -4.80
N HIS A 129 -6.83 2.31 -5.42
CA HIS A 129 -5.59 1.94 -4.73
C HIS A 129 -4.88 3.18 -4.16
N TRP A 130 -4.65 3.16 -2.85
CA TRP A 130 -3.91 4.18 -2.12
C TRP A 130 -2.45 3.74 -1.96
N PRO A 131 -1.48 4.54 -2.44
CA PRO A 131 -0.08 4.25 -2.21
C PRO A 131 0.28 4.50 -0.74
N GLU A 132 1.36 3.87 -0.32
CA GLU A 132 2.01 4.16 0.94
C GLU A 132 2.32 5.67 1.05
N THR A 133 1.90 6.28 2.16
CA THR A 133 1.92 7.76 2.31
C THR A 133 2.40 8.17 3.70
N ASN A 134 3.26 9.18 3.79
CA ASN A 134 3.79 9.66 5.07
C ASN A 134 2.71 10.35 5.93
N ILE A 135 2.90 10.36 7.26
CA ILE A 135 2.06 11.17 8.16
C ILE A 135 2.09 12.65 7.73
N GLY A 136 0.93 13.30 7.73
CA GLY A 136 0.78 14.70 7.36
C GLY A 136 0.66 14.94 5.86
N VAL A 137 0.66 13.87 5.05
CA VAL A 137 0.56 13.96 3.59
C VAL A 137 -0.81 13.47 3.13
N GLU A 138 -1.36 14.19 2.16
CA GLU A 138 -2.54 13.77 1.41
C GLU A 138 -2.11 12.96 0.19
N ALA A 139 -2.61 11.73 0.10
CA ALA A 139 -2.47 10.89 -1.07
C ALA A 139 -3.48 11.34 -2.13
N ILE A 140 -2.99 11.58 -3.35
CA ILE A 140 -3.80 11.97 -4.50
C ILE A 140 -3.61 10.90 -5.57
N VAL A 141 -4.71 10.30 -6.00
CA VAL A 141 -4.70 9.27 -7.04
C VAL A 141 -5.75 9.58 -8.10
N ASP A 142 -5.53 9.09 -9.31
CA ASP A 142 -6.51 9.20 -10.39
C ASP A 142 -7.71 8.29 -10.10
N CYS A 143 -8.91 8.74 -10.47
CA CYS A 143 -10.07 7.85 -10.42
C CYS A 143 -9.88 6.67 -11.41
N PRO A 144 -10.02 5.40 -10.96
CA PRO A 144 -9.84 4.25 -11.84
C PRO A 144 -10.96 4.16 -12.87
N CYS A 145 -10.62 3.87 -14.12
CA CYS A 145 -11.57 3.50 -15.18
C CYS A 145 -11.24 2.08 -15.65
N GLY A 146 -11.83 1.09 -14.99
CA GLY A 146 -11.62 -0.35 -15.23
C GLY A 146 -10.64 -1.00 -14.25
N ASP A 147 -10.38 -2.30 -14.42
CA ASP A 147 -9.78 -3.17 -13.39
C ASP A 147 -8.26 -3.06 -13.13
N ASN A 148 -7.51 -2.10 -13.67
CA ASN A 148 -6.03 -2.20 -13.65
C ASN A 148 -5.23 -0.89 -13.52
N ASP A 149 -5.58 0.01 -12.60
CA ASP A 149 -4.79 1.22 -12.25
C ASP A 149 -4.44 2.16 -13.43
N THR A 150 -4.91 1.86 -14.62
CA THR A 150 -4.75 2.71 -15.78
C THR A 150 -5.85 3.73 -15.72
N SER A 151 -5.50 4.90 -15.18
CA SER A 151 -6.33 6.10 -15.33
C SER A 151 -6.79 6.21 -16.78
N SER A 152 -8.07 6.54 -16.96
CA SER A 152 -8.51 7.03 -18.26
C SER A 152 -7.61 8.22 -18.57
N SER A 153 -6.87 8.11 -19.68
CA SER A 153 -5.90 9.10 -20.11
C SER A 153 -6.50 10.50 -20.00
N GLY A 154 -6.05 11.28 -19.01
CA GLY A 154 -6.43 12.68 -18.87
C GLY A 154 -7.68 13.00 -18.05
N SER A 155 -8.22 12.09 -17.23
CA SER A 155 -9.27 12.50 -16.29
C SER A 155 -8.69 13.43 -15.21
N GLU A 156 -9.18 14.67 -15.16
CA GLU A 156 -8.93 15.63 -14.07
C GLU A 156 -9.54 15.16 -12.72
N LEU A 157 -10.23 14.01 -12.74
CA LEU A 157 -10.96 13.46 -11.61
C LEU A 157 -9.98 12.74 -10.67
N LYS A 158 -9.85 13.30 -9.47
CA LYS A 158 -8.92 12.82 -8.45
C LYS A 158 -9.67 12.29 -7.23
N ALA A 159 -9.12 11.26 -6.62
CA ALA A 159 -9.47 10.82 -5.28
C ALA A 159 -8.39 11.27 -4.29
N PHE A 160 -8.82 11.61 -3.08
CA PHE A 160 -7.96 12.12 -2.02
C PHE A 160 -8.12 11.28 -0.77
N ARG A 161 -7.01 11.04 -0.07
CA ARG A 161 -7.04 10.43 1.25
C ARG A 161 -5.93 10.97 2.12
N TYR A 162 -6.26 11.42 3.32
CA TYR A 162 -5.30 11.98 4.24
C TYR A 162 -4.68 10.93 5.16
N CYS A 163 -3.35 10.83 5.17
CA CYS A 163 -2.61 10.07 6.17
C CYS A 163 -2.36 10.96 7.39
N GLY A 164 -3.17 10.76 8.44
CA GLY A 164 -3.08 11.50 9.69
C GLY A 164 -2.29 10.74 10.75
N GLY A 165 -2.54 11.10 12.01
CA GLY A 165 -1.84 10.54 13.16
C GLY A 165 -0.67 11.41 13.61
N ASP A 166 0.13 10.87 14.51
CA ASP A 166 1.31 11.52 15.08
C ASP A 166 2.35 10.48 15.50
N PHE A 167 3.54 10.93 15.91
CA PHE A 167 4.61 10.04 16.39
C PHE A 167 4.37 9.50 17.82
N THR A 168 3.19 9.67 18.39
CA THR A 168 2.80 9.07 19.69
C THR A 168 1.90 7.86 19.46
N ASN A 169 0.94 7.98 18.54
CA ASN A 169 -0.11 7.00 18.27
C ASN A 169 0.09 6.26 16.93
N GLY A 170 1.02 6.73 16.10
CA GLY A 170 1.32 6.20 14.78
C GLY A 170 0.44 6.77 13.67
N ALA A 171 0.79 6.43 12.43
CA ALA A 171 0.06 6.83 11.24
C ALA A 171 -1.31 6.14 11.13
N LEU A 172 -2.33 6.89 10.70
CA LEU A 172 -3.65 6.33 10.44
C LEU A 172 -4.29 6.98 9.22
N TRP A 173 -4.83 6.15 8.33
CA TRP A 173 -5.69 6.64 7.25
C TRP A 173 -6.96 7.25 7.83
N THR A 174 -7.22 8.51 7.50
CA THR A 174 -8.41 9.24 7.98
C THR A 174 -9.32 9.55 6.80
N THR A 175 -9.74 10.81 6.64
CA THR A 175 -10.73 11.28 5.68
C THR A 175 -10.41 10.78 4.27
N ILE A 176 -11.44 10.23 3.64
CA ILE A 176 -11.43 9.77 2.25
C ILE A 176 -12.41 10.61 1.45
N ASP A 177 -11.95 11.15 0.32
CA ASP A 177 -12.79 11.81 -0.67
C ASP A 177 -12.64 11.08 -2.00
N VAL A 178 -13.70 10.35 -2.35
CA VAL A 178 -13.85 9.60 -3.61
C VAL A 178 -15.05 10.10 -4.41
N SER A 179 -15.57 11.28 -4.08
CA SER A 179 -16.80 11.82 -4.67
C SER A 179 -16.72 11.94 -6.19
N GLN A 180 -15.54 12.30 -6.71
CA GLN A 180 -15.29 12.45 -8.14
C GLN A 180 -15.19 11.10 -8.89
N CYS A 181 -14.99 9.99 -8.18
CA CYS A 181 -14.90 8.66 -8.77
C CYS A 181 -16.24 7.91 -8.77
N ASN A 182 -17.33 8.54 -8.34
CA ASN A 182 -18.65 7.94 -8.31
C ASN A 182 -19.30 7.95 -9.71
N PHE A 183 -18.78 7.11 -10.60
CA PHE A 183 -19.27 6.99 -11.97
C PHE A 183 -20.61 6.27 -12.03
N SER A 184 -21.40 6.60 -13.06
CA SER A 184 -22.62 5.86 -13.41
C SER A 184 -22.28 4.43 -13.83
N ASP A 185 -23.24 3.52 -13.72
CA ASP A 185 -23.02 2.15 -14.16
C ASP A 185 -22.70 2.04 -15.66
N LEU A 186 -23.20 2.95 -16.50
CA LEU A 186 -22.88 3.01 -17.92
C LEU A 186 -21.40 3.36 -18.14
N ALA A 187 -20.90 4.40 -17.47
CA ALA A 187 -19.49 4.78 -17.55
C ALA A 187 -18.59 3.65 -17.03
N ARG A 188 -18.98 2.95 -15.96
CA ARG A 188 -18.23 1.79 -15.45
C ARG A 188 -18.21 0.62 -16.44
N LYS A 189 -19.33 0.32 -17.10
CA LYS A 189 -19.38 -0.69 -18.17
C LYS A 189 -18.46 -0.34 -19.33
N ILE A 190 -18.49 0.91 -19.80
CA ILE A 190 -17.59 1.40 -20.85
C ILE A 190 -16.12 1.23 -20.41
N CYS A 191 -15.78 1.64 -19.19
CA CYS A 191 -14.44 1.49 -18.63
C CYS A 191 -13.96 0.03 -18.60
N ASN A 192 -14.84 -0.92 -18.28
CA ASN A 192 -14.50 -2.35 -18.23
C ASN A 192 -14.17 -2.94 -19.60
N LEU A 193 -14.58 -2.31 -20.71
CA LEU A 193 -14.22 -2.74 -22.07
C LEU A 193 -12.71 -2.67 -22.33
N ARG A 194 -11.95 -1.90 -21.52
CA ARG A 194 -10.50 -1.73 -21.71
C ARG A 194 -9.74 -3.05 -21.79
N ASN A 195 -10.17 -4.03 -21.01
CA ASN A 195 -9.53 -5.34 -20.89
C ASN A 195 -9.93 -6.33 -22.00
N LEU A 196 -10.87 -5.97 -22.86
CA LEU A 196 -11.34 -6.83 -23.95
C LEU A 196 -10.44 -6.73 -25.20
N PRO A 197 -10.40 -7.79 -26.02
CA PRO A 197 -9.89 -7.73 -27.39
C PRO A 197 -10.53 -6.58 -28.18
N VAL A 198 -9.79 -6.01 -29.13
CA VAL A 198 -10.20 -4.77 -29.84
C VAL A 198 -11.51 -4.93 -30.62
N ASP A 199 -11.74 -6.09 -31.22
CA ASP A 199 -12.96 -6.41 -31.94
C ASP A 199 -14.19 -6.41 -31.01
N GLU A 200 -14.11 -7.12 -29.89
CA GLU A 200 -15.19 -7.14 -28.89
C GLU A 200 -15.36 -5.78 -28.22
N LYS A 201 -14.26 -5.08 -27.92
CA LYS A 201 -14.24 -3.77 -27.29
C LYS A 201 -14.97 -2.72 -28.12
N VAL A 202 -14.65 -2.60 -29.41
CA VAL A 202 -15.25 -1.57 -30.28
C VAL A 202 -16.72 -1.89 -30.57
N GLN A 203 -17.06 -3.17 -30.75
CA GLN A 203 -18.45 -3.59 -30.93
C GLN A 203 -19.31 -3.32 -29.69
N GLN A 204 -18.87 -3.73 -28.51
CA GLN A 204 -19.61 -3.46 -27.27
C GLN A 204 -19.67 -1.97 -26.94
N LEU A 205 -18.65 -1.19 -27.33
CA LEU A 205 -18.68 0.26 -27.16
C LEU A 205 -19.74 0.91 -28.05
N GLU A 206 -19.94 0.43 -29.27
CA GLU A 206 -21.02 0.89 -30.16
C GLU A 206 -22.39 0.62 -29.54
N GLU A 207 -22.61 -0.61 -29.06
CA GLU A 207 -23.85 -0.96 -28.36
C GLU A 207 -24.12 -0.07 -27.13
N LEU A 208 -23.11 0.17 -26.30
CA LEU A 208 -23.22 1.02 -25.10
C LEU A 208 -23.40 2.52 -25.41
N THR A 209 -22.93 2.99 -26.57
CA THR A 209 -23.06 4.39 -26.99
C THR A 209 -24.28 4.66 -27.86
N SER A 210 -24.98 3.62 -28.32
CA SER A 210 -26.15 3.72 -29.19
C SER A 210 -27.29 4.58 -28.63
N ASN A 211 -27.47 4.62 -27.31
CA ASN A 211 -28.44 5.50 -26.65
C ASN A 211 -27.80 6.83 -26.23
N THR A 212 -27.70 7.75 -27.19
CA THR A 212 -27.02 9.04 -27.00
C THR A 212 -27.62 9.91 -25.88
N GLN A 213 -28.90 9.71 -25.51
CA GLN A 213 -29.55 10.45 -24.42
C GLN A 213 -28.99 10.10 -23.03
N GLU A 214 -28.38 8.93 -22.87
CA GLU A 214 -27.78 8.49 -21.60
C GLU A 214 -26.31 8.92 -21.47
N LEU A 215 -25.69 9.39 -22.55
CA LEU A 215 -24.30 9.83 -22.56
C LEU A 215 -24.17 11.22 -21.94
N LYS A 216 -23.45 11.31 -20.82
CA LYS A 216 -23.02 12.58 -20.23
C LYS A 216 -21.51 12.73 -20.41
N SER A 217 -20.96 13.81 -19.87
CA SER A 217 -19.53 14.11 -20.00
C SER A 217 -18.61 12.97 -19.57
N THR A 218 -19.00 12.21 -18.53
CA THR A 218 -18.20 11.10 -18.01
C THR A 218 -18.21 9.90 -18.95
N GLU A 219 -19.37 9.54 -19.49
CA GLU A 219 -19.52 8.47 -20.47
C GLU A 219 -18.78 8.81 -21.76
N VAL A 220 -18.88 10.05 -22.25
CA VAL A 220 -18.12 10.52 -23.42
C VAL A 220 -16.62 10.41 -23.17
N THR A 221 -16.13 10.87 -22.02
CA THR A 221 -14.71 10.79 -21.66
C THR A 221 -14.23 9.34 -21.56
N ALA A 222 -15.04 8.45 -20.95
CA ALA A 222 -14.75 7.02 -20.88
C ALA A 222 -14.67 6.41 -22.28
N SER A 223 -15.65 6.68 -23.15
CA SER A 223 -15.68 6.19 -24.53
C SER A 223 -14.46 6.63 -25.33
N VAL A 224 -14.08 7.91 -25.24
CA VAL A 224 -12.86 8.42 -25.89
C VAL A 224 -11.62 7.70 -25.37
N SER A 225 -11.52 7.50 -24.05
CA SER A 225 -10.39 6.77 -23.47
C SER A 225 -10.30 5.33 -24.00
N ILE A 226 -11.43 4.65 -24.24
CA ILE A 226 -11.45 3.31 -24.82
C ILE A 226 -11.06 3.34 -26.31
N LEU A 227 -11.61 4.27 -27.10
CA LEU A 227 -11.28 4.44 -28.52
C LEU A 227 -9.77 4.69 -28.74
N VAL A 228 -9.15 5.51 -27.91
CA VAL A 228 -7.69 5.75 -27.97
C VAL A 228 -6.91 4.44 -27.82
N THR A 229 -7.35 3.52 -26.95
CA THR A 229 -6.69 2.21 -26.80
C THR A 229 -6.89 1.26 -27.98
N ALA A 230 -7.88 1.52 -28.85
CA ALA A 230 -8.19 0.68 -30.01
C ALA A 230 -7.62 1.24 -31.33
N THR A 231 -7.13 2.48 -31.33
CA THR A 231 -6.84 3.24 -32.56
C THR A 231 -5.80 2.58 -33.47
N GLU A 232 -4.73 2.00 -32.91
CA GLU A 232 -3.67 1.36 -33.70
C GLU A 232 -4.14 0.02 -34.30
N ASP A 233 -5.00 -0.70 -33.59
CA ASP A 233 -5.43 -2.06 -33.91
C ASP A 233 -6.62 -2.13 -34.87
N VAL A 234 -7.42 -1.06 -34.98
CA VAL A 234 -8.52 -0.98 -35.96
C VAL A 234 -8.03 -0.68 -37.38
N SER A 235 -6.80 -0.20 -37.53
CA SER A 235 -6.21 0.16 -38.82
C SER A 235 -6.09 -1.07 -39.73
N GLY A 236 -6.69 -0.99 -40.93
CA GLY A 236 -6.63 -2.04 -41.94
C GLY A 236 -7.79 -3.03 -41.92
N ASN A 237 -8.71 -2.94 -40.95
CA ASN A 237 -9.96 -3.69 -40.93
C ASN A 237 -11.17 -2.75 -41.16
N ILE A 238 -11.79 -2.85 -42.33
CA ILE A 238 -12.90 -1.97 -42.76
C ILE A 238 -14.09 -2.04 -41.80
N THR A 239 -14.45 -3.23 -41.34
CA THR A 239 -15.59 -3.42 -40.43
C THR A 239 -15.33 -2.75 -39.10
N LEU A 240 -14.16 -3.00 -38.50
CA LEU A 240 -13.78 -2.37 -37.22
C LEU A 240 -13.63 -0.86 -37.33
N THR A 241 -13.12 -0.37 -38.47
CA THR A 241 -13.03 1.07 -38.73
C THR A 241 -14.43 1.70 -38.84
N SER A 242 -15.38 1.03 -39.48
CA SER A 242 -16.78 1.50 -39.56
C SER A 242 -17.40 1.59 -38.16
N THR A 243 -17.31 0.53 -37.37
CA THR A 243 -17.85 0.49 -36.00
C THR A 243 -17.17 1.52 -35.10
N PHE A 244 -15.86 1.71 -35.23
CA PHE A 244 -15.13 2.78 -34.53
C PHE A 244 -15.69 4.16 -34.85
N LEU A 245 -15.98 4.45 -36.12
CA LEU A 245 -16.54 5.73 -36.53
C LEU A 245 -18.00 5.91 -36.11
N GLU A 246 -18.78 4.84 -36.02
CA GLU A 246 -20.14 4.86 -35.47
C GLU A 246 -20.14 5.25 -33.98
N VAL A 247 -19.20 4.71 -33.19
CA VAL A 247 -19.00 5.16 -31.80
C VAL A 247 -18.68 6.66 -31.75
N VAL A 248 -17.80 7.13 -32.62
CA VAL A 248 -17.44 8.56 -32.69
C VAL A 248 -18.65 9.42 -33.01
N ASP A 249 -19.51 8.99 -33.94
CA ASP A 249 -20.76 9.70 -34.26
C ASP A 249 -21.69 9.73 -33.04
N ASN A 250 -21.89 8.59 -32.37
CA ASN A 250 -22.76 8.49 -31.19
C ASN A 250 -22.36 9.44 -30.05
N ILE A 251 -21.05 9.62 -29.79
CA ILE A 251 -20.57 10.48 -28.69
C ILE A 251 -20.52 11.98 -29.04
N LEU A 252 -20.75 12.35 -30.30
CA LEU A 252 -20.75 13.75 -30.78
C LEU A 252 -22.14 14.38 -30.87
N VAL A 253 -23.20 13.57 -30.79
CA VAL A 253 -24.62 13.99 -30.85
C VAL A 253 -25.12 14.49 -29.51
#